data_AF-A0A376TU36-F1
#
_entry.id   AF-A0A376TU36-F1
#
_cell.length_a   1.000
_cell.length_b   1.000
_cell.length_c   1.000
_cell.angle_alpha   90.00
_cell.angle_beta   90.00
_cell.angle_gamma   90.00
#
_symmetry.space_group_name_H-M   'P 1'
#
loop_
_entity.id
_entity.type
_entity.pdbx_description
1 polymer ?
#
loop_
_entity_poly.entity_id
_entity_poly.type
_entity_poly.pdbx_seq_one_letter_code
_entity_poly.pdbx_strand_id
1 'polypeptide(L)'
;MNFSSELLNKGNKTPAFSISIEGKDITTVLDNRLMSLTLTDNRGFEADQLDLELDDADGKIVLPRRGAVITLALGWKGQPLFPKGAFTVDEIEHHWRTGPPDYPGAKC
;
A
#
# COMPACT_ATOMS: atom_id res chain seq x y z
N MET A 1 33.97 17.31 -10.31
CA MET A 1 32.50 17.23 -10.43
C MET A 1 32.18 15.85 -10.99
N ASN A 2 31.68 14.93 -10.15
CA ASN A 2 31.41 13.55 -10.55
C ASN A 2 30.12 13.49 -11.38
N PHE A 3 30.26 13.58 -12.69
CA PHE A 3 29.16 13.42 -13.66
C PHE A 3 28.61 11.98 -13.76
N SER A 4 29.16 11.03 -13.01
CA SER A 4 28.84 9.61 -13.13
C SER A 4 27.59 9.19 -12.35
N SER A 5 27.26 9.85 -11.23
CA SER A 5 26.11 9.45 -10.38
C SER A 5 24.75 9.86 -10.96
N GLU A 6 24.69 10.96 -11.72
CA GLU A 6 23.42 11.41 -12.33
C GLU A 6 23.02 10.59 -13.56
N LEU A 7 23.99 10.03 -14.30
CA LEU A 7 23.73 9.19 -15.48
C LEU A 7 23.34 7.76 -15.11
N LEU A 8 23.83 7.24 -13.97
CA LEU A 8 23.44 5.92 -13.46
C LEU A 8 22.01 5.90 -12.89
N ASN A 9 21.47 7.05 -12.48
CA ASN A 9 20.10 7.15 -11.96
C ASN A 9 19.05 7.45 -13.06
N LYS A 10 19.49 7.74 -14.29
CA LYS A 10 18.61 8.12 -15.41
C LYS A 10 17.80 6.94 -15.97
N GLY A 11 18.20 5.71 -15.67
CA GLY A 11 17.50 4.48 -16.07
C GLY A 11 16.74 3.78 -14.94
N ASN A 12 17.01 4.11 -13.68
CA ASN A 12 16.43 3.42 -12.53
C ASN A 12 15.13 4.09 -12.12
N LYS A 13 14.07 3.79 -12.88
CA LYS A 13 12.71 4.19 -12.53
C LYS A 13 12.27 3.41 -11.29
N THR A 14 12.52 3.97 -10.11
CA THR A 14 12.00 3.43 -8.85
C THR A 14 10.52 3.80 -8.74
N PRO A 15 9.61 2.83 -8.65
CA PRO A 15 8.19 3.12 -8.43
C PRO A 15 8.03 3.85 -7.10
N ALA A 16 7.11 4.80 -7.07
CA ALA A 16 6.73 5.53 -5.87
C ALA A 16 5.20 5.56 -5.76
N PHE A 17 4.73 5.58 -4.53
CA PHE A 17 3.31 5.65 -4.21
C PHE A 17 3.09 6.67 -3.10
N SER A 18 1.85 7.14 -2.98
CA SER A 18 1.38 7.89 -1.83
C SER A 18 0.00 7.40 -1.46
N ILE A 19 -0.18 7.17 -0.16
CA ILE A 19 -1.42 6.67 0.42
C ILE A 19 -1.78 7.55 1.60
N SER A 20 -3.00 8.07 1.57
CA SER A 20 -3.60 8.81 2.69
C SER A 20 -4.90 8.16 3.12
N ILE A 21 -5.10 8.04 4.43
CA ILE A 21 -6.34 7.52 5.04
C ILE A 21 -7.05 8.68 5.75
N GLU A 22 -8.31 8.93 5.42
CA GLU A 22 -9.12 10.03 6.00
C GLU A 22 -8.41 11.40 5.93
N GLY A 23 -7.64 11.64 4.86
CA GLY A 23 -6.87 12.87 4.65
C GLY A 23 -5.54 12.94 5.41
N LYS A 24 -5.20 11.94 6.21
CA LYS A 24 -3.88 11.81 6.85
C LYS A 24 -2.94 11.01 5.96
N ASP A 25 -1.84 11.63 5.54
CA ASP A 25 -0.78 10.93 4.83
C ASP A 25 -0.10 9.92 5.75
N ILE A 26 -0.09 8.65 5.33
CA ILE A 26 0.55 7.54 6.04
C ILE A 26 1.61 6.86 5.17
N THR A 27 1.98 7.48 4.05
CA THR A 27 2.92 6.92 3.06
C THR A 27 4.21 6.48 3.73
N THR A 28 4.81 7.29 4.61
CA THR A 28 6.07 6.93 5.30
C THR A 28 5.93 5.73 6.24
N VAL A 29 4.76 5.55 6.86
CA VAL A 29 4.51 4.40 7.73
C VAL A 29 4.35 3.14 6.90
N LEU A 30 3.65 3.25 5.77
CA LEU A 30 3.43 2.16 4.83
C LEU A 30 4.69 1.81 4.04
N ASP A 31 5.56 2.76 3.70
CA ASP A 31 6.76 2.53 2.89
C ASP A 31 7.68 1.44 3.47
N ASN A 32 7.78 1.37 4.81
CA ASN A 32 8.57 0.35 5.50
C ASN A 32 7.84 -0.98 5.72
N ARG A 33 6.53 -1.04 5.47
CA ARG A 33 5.66 -2.17 5.84
C ARG A 33 4.91 -2.76 4.65
N LEU A 34 4.83 -2.04 3.54
CA LEU A 34 4.09 -2.44 2.35
C LEU A 34 4.77 -3.65 1.73
N MET A 35 4.11 -4.79 1.80
CA MET A 35 4.56 -6.03 1.18
C MET A 35 4.13 -6.07 -0.28
N SER A 36 2.86 -5.75 -0.55
CA SER A 36 2.33 -5.68 -1.90
C SER A 36 1.20 -4.64 -2.01
N LEU A 37 1.06 -4.07 -3.20
CA LEU A 37 -0.03 -3.17 -3.58
C LEU A 37 -0.55 -3.61 -4.94
N THR A 38 -1.82 -3.94 -5.00
CA THR A 38 -2.50 -4.32 -6.24
C THR A 38 -3.67 -3.38 -6.47
N LEU A 39 -3.70 -2.77 -7.66
CA LEU A 39 -4.81 -1.94 -8.12
C LEU A 39 -5.42 -2.60 -9.36
N THR A 40 -6.67 -3.00 -9.26
CA THR A 40 -7.46 -3.58 -10.35
C THR A 40 -8.48 -2.56 -10.82
N ASP A 41 -8.23 -2.01 -12.01
CA ASP A 41 -9.15 -1.08 -12.69
C ASP A 41 -10.18 -1.88 -13.48
N ASN A 42 -11.43 -1.80 -13.08
CA ASN A 42 -12.53 -2.55 -13.67
C ASN A 42 -13.33 -1.64 -14.61
N ARG A 43 -13.78 -2.21 -15.74
CA ARG A 43 -14.54 -1.47 -16.75
C ARG A 43 -16.02 -1.85 -16.68
N GLY A 44 -16.89 -0.87 -16.92
CA GLY A 44 -18.33 -1.09 -16.99
C GLY A 44 -19.01 -0.78 -15.66
N PHE A 45 -19.70 -1.75 -15.08
CA PHE A 45 -20.49 -1.58 -13.85
C PHE A 45 -19.80 -2.14 -12.59
N GLU A 46 -18.57 -2.61 -12.72
CA GLU A 46 -17.76 -3.11 -11.61
C GLU A 46 -16.90 -1.98 -11.04
N ALA A 47 -16.79 -1.91 -9.73
CA ALA A 47 -15.96 -0.92 -9.05
C ALA A 47 -14.48 -1.35 -9.10
N ASP A 48 -13.58 -0.37 -9.12
CA ASP A 48 -12.15 -0.62 -8.99
C ASP A 48 -11.84 -1.23 -7.61
N GLN A 49 -10.85 -2.12 -7.57
CA GLN A 49 -10.41 -2.78 -6.34
C GLN A 49 -8.97 -2.40 -6.02
N LEU A 50 -8.72 -2.09 -4.75
CA LEU A 50 -7.40 -1.80 -4.19
C LEU A 50 -7.11 -2.79 -3.07
N ASP A 51 -6.08 -3.62 -3.26
CA ASP A 51 -5.58 -4.56 -2.26
C ASP A 51 -4.21 -4.08 -1.73
N LEU A 52 -4.07 -4.07 -0.41
CA LEU A 52 -2.85 -3.66 0.30
C LEU A 52 -2.46 -4.76 1.28
N GLU A 53 -1.26 -5.31 1.12
CA GLU A 53 -0.67 -6.24 2.09
C GLU A 53 0.41 -5.52 2.89
N LEU A 54 0.28 -5.53 4.21
CA LEU A 54 1.17 -4.82 5.13
C LEU A 54 1.78 -5.77 6.16
N ASP A 55 3.03 -5.51 6.52
CA ASP A 55 3.72 -6.20 7.61
C ASP A 55 3.40 -5.53 8.96
N ASP A 56 2.61 -6.24 9.78
CA ASP A 56 2.30 -5.88 11.17
C ASP A 56 3.05 -6.72 12.21
N ALA A 57 4.24 -7.24 11.89
CA ALA A 57 5.00 -8.09 12.83
C ALA A 57 5.29 -7.43 14.20
N ASP A 58 5.28 -6.10 14.29
CA ASP A 58 5.49 -5.36 15.53
C ASP A 58 4.20 -4.84 16.20
N GLY A 59 3.02 -5.14 15.64
CA GLY A 59 1.70 -4.77 16.18
C GLY A 59 1.44 -3.27 16.25
N LYS A 60 2.17 -2.47 15.46
CA LYS A 60 2.05 -1.00 15.46
C LYS A 60 1.20 -0.46 14.33
N ILE A 61 0.68 -1.31 13.43
CA ILE A 61 -0.28 -0.87 12.43
C ILE A 61 -1.61 -0.62 13.12
N VAL A 62 -2.02 0.64 13.17
CA VAL A 62 -3.39 0.99 13.52
C VAL A 62 -4.25 0.66 12.31
N LEU A 63 -4.99 -0.44 12.38
CA LEU A 63 -5.94 -0.82 11.34
C LEU A 63 -6.98 0.30 11.17
N PRO A 64 -7.22 0.77 9.93
CA PRO A 64 -8.24 1.76 9.68
C PRO A 64 -9.62 1.20 10.04
N ARG A 65 -10.58 2.08 10.29
CA ARG A 65 -11.97 1.64 10.45
C ARG A 65 -12.54 1.21 9.10
N ARG A 66 -13.42 0.20 9.10
CA ARG A 66 -14.26 -0.08 7.94
C ARG A 66 -15.03 1.18 7.57
N GLY A 67 -15.11 1.50 6.29
CA GLY A 67 -15.66 2.75 5.77
C GLY A 67 -14.66 3.91 5.69
N ALA A 68 -13.42 3.75 6.16
CA ALA A 68 -12.40 4.78 5.98
C ALA A 68 -12.08 4.97 4.49
N VAL A 69 -11.86 6.22 4.08
CA VAL A 69 -11.51 6.55 2.69
C VAL A 69 -9.99 6.57 2.54
N ILE A 70 -9.48 5.74 1.63
CA ILE A 70 -8.09 5.66 1.22
C ILE A 70 -7.93 6.37 -0.12
N THR A 71 -7.02 7.33 -0.22
CA THR A 71 -6.63 7.92 -1.51
C THR A 71 -5.28 7.37 -1.94
N LEU A 72 -5.20 6.88 -3.16
CA LEU A 72 -3.98 6.32 -3.75
C LEU A 72 -3.45 7.22 -4.86
N ALA A 73 -2.14 7.45 -4.87
CA ALA A 73 -1.41 8.00 -6.00
C ALA A 73 -0.19 7.12 -6.33
N LEU A 74 0.10 6.95 -7.62
CA LEU A 74 1.20 6.13 -8.12
C LEU A 74 2.06 6.92 -9.11
N GLY A 75 3.36 6.64 -9.15
CA GLY A 75 4.27 7.30 -10.07
C GLY A 75 5.70 6.82 -9.93
N TRP A 76 6.64 7.70 -10.25
CA TRP A 76 8.07 7.44 -10.16
C TRP A 76 8.72 8.34 -9.11
N LYS A 77 9.69 7.81 -8.39
CA LYS A 77 10.45 8.57 -7.40
C LYS A 77 11.11 9.78 -8.06
N GLY A 78 10.91 10.97 -7.49
CA GLY A 78 11.41 12.23 -8.04
C GLY A 78 10.53 12.85 -9.13
N GLN A 79 9.35 12.29 -9.42
CA GLN A 79 8.34 12.86 -10.32
C GLN A 79 7.01 13.10 -9.57
N PRO A 80 6.12 13.95 -10.10
CA PRO A 80 4.76 14.05 -9.60
C PRO A 80 4.04 12.70 -9.62
N LEU A 81 3.39 12.34 -8.52
CA LEU A 81 2.56 11.15 -8.45
C LEU A 81 1.20 11.41 -9.10
N PHE A 82 0.67 10.42 -9.81
CA PHE A 82 -0.63 10.48 -10.45
C PHE A 82 -1.70 9.94 -9.52
N PRO A 83 -2.73 10.73 -9.16
CA PRO A 83 -3.83 10.25 -8.34
C PRO A 83 -4.59 9.15 -9.10
N LYS A 84 -4.87 8.05 -8.42
CA LYS A 84 -5.63 6.91 -8.94
C LYS A 84 -7.09 6.93 -8.50
N GLY A 85 -7.39 7.58 -7.39
CA GLY A 85 -8.74 7.73 -6.90
C GLY A 85 -8.84 7.54 -5.39
N ALA A 86 -10.09 7.49 -4.93
CA ALA A 86 -10.43 7.24 -3.55
C ALA A 86 -11.19 5.91 -3.44
N PHE A 87 -10.78 5.08 -2.50
CA PHE A 87 -11.28 3.75 -2.24
C PHE A 87 -11.83 3.71 -0.82
N THR A 88 -12.92 3.00 -0.60
CA THR A 88 -13.48 2.82 0.74
C THR A 88 -13.05 1.47 1.28
N VAL A 89 -12.53 1.43 2.50
CA VAL A 89 -12.16 0.17 3.15
C VAL A 89 -13.43 -0.63 3.45
N ASP A 90 -13.65 -1.71 2.70
CA ASP A 90 -14.71 -2.65 3.04
C ASP A 90 -14.15 -3.76 3.94
N GLU A 91 -13.09 -4.43 3.52
CA GLU A 91 -12.54 -5.61 4.20
C GLU A 91 -11.16 -5.35 4.80
N ILE A 92 -10.88 -5.98 5.95
CA ILE A 92 -9.59 -5.95 6.63
C ILE A 92 -9.34 -7.36 7.14
N GLU A 93 -8.33 -8.02 6.59
CA GLU A 93 -7.88 -9.33 7.04
C GLU A 93 -6.53 -9.23 7.75
N HIS A 94 -6.35 -9.95 8.85
CA HIS A 94 -5.06 -10.06 9.55
C HIS A 94 -4.59 -11.51 9.53
N HIS A 95 -3.64 -11.81 8.65
CA HIS A 95 -3.07 -13.15 8.53
C HIS A 95 -1.86 -13.26 9.47
N TRP A 96 -2.04 -13.91 10.61
CA TRP A 96 -0.94 -14.20 11.53
C TRP A 96 0.04 -15.20 10.90
N ARG A 97 1.21 -14.74 10.45
CA ARG A 97 2.22 -15.60 9.81
C ARG A 97 2.98 -16.50 10.79
N THR A 98 2.78 -16.36 12.10
CA THR A 98 3.55 -17.12 13.10
C THR A 98 2.86 -18.34 13.65
N GLY A 99 1.64 -18.72 13.25
CA GLY A 99 0.88 -19.81 13.92
C GLY A 99 0.72 -19.65 15.46
N PRO A 100 -0.33 -20.19 16.06
CA PRO A 100 -0.22 -20.70 17.42
C PRO A 100 0.76 -21.88 17.40
N PRO A 101 1.55 -22.15 18.46
CA PRO A 101 1.94 -23.53 18.66
C PRO A 101 0.63 -24.36 18.69
N ASP A 102 0.59 -25.40 17.86
CA ASP A 102 -0.20 -26.62 18.03
C ASP A 102 -1.75 -26.64 18.05
N TYR A 103 -2.49 -25.76 17.35
CA TYR A 103 -3.92 -26.05 17.07
C TYR A 103 -4.35 -25.87 15.59
N PRO A 104 -4.74 -26.95 14.88
CA PRO A 104 -5.27 -26.88 13.53
C PRO A 104 -6.74 -26.46 13.59
N GLY A 105 -7.09 -25.26 13.16
CA GLY A 105 -8.48 -24.93 12.83
C GLY A 105 -9.06 -23.60 13.27
N ALA A 106 -8.26 -22.60 13.64
CA ALA A 106 -8.80 -21.25 13.79
C ALA A 106 -8.68 -20.49 12.46
N LYS A 107 -9.72 -20.59 11.62
CA LYS A 107 -10.06 -19.53 10.68
C LYS A 107 -10.74 -18.42 11.48
N CYS A 108 -10.14 -17.25 11.49
CA CYS A 108 -10.85 -16.01 11.78
C CYS A 108 -11.22 -15.40 10.43
#